data_AF-A0A831LH86-F1
#
_entry.id   AF-A0A831LH86-F1
#
_cell.length_a   1.000
_cell.length_b   1.000
_cell.length_c   1.000
_cell.angle_alpha   90.00
_cell.angle_beta   90.00
_cell.angle_gamma   90.00
#
_symmetry.space_group_name_H-M   'P 1'
#
loop_
_entity.id
_entity.type
_entity.pdbx_description
1 polymer ?
#
loop_
_entity_poly.entity_id
_entity_poly.type
_entity_poly.pdbx_seq_one_letter_code
_entity_poly.pdbx_strand_id
1 'polypeptide(L)'
;MRWLYFTYVLYWAAVALTTALATAGYYIVEPETLAKTINETASSPYEQRLLQSALDLLVVAVASYPALFYAAAAYGAVTAALAEVFDIYRTILYVAVAHVVLLFFAQVAQWHPVVQYLTKRRINWKRYVLWLVASLSLLGVLSL
;
A
#
# COMPACT_ATOMS: atom_id res chain seq x y z
N MET A 1 -8.08 13.50 9.34
CA MET A 1 -6.71 14.05 9.36
C MET A 1 -5.76 13.29 10.28
N ARG A 2 -6.09 13.01 11.55
CA ARG A 2 -5.18 12.25 12.46
C ARG A 2 -4.71 10.90 11.90
N TRP A 3 -5.59 10.12 11.29
CA TRP A 3 -5.24 8.81 10.72
C TRP A 3 -4.25 8.87 9.56
N LEU A 4 -4.40 9.85 8.65
CA LEU A 4 -3.47 10.08 7.55
C LEU A 4 -2.08 10.47 8.04
N TYR A 5 -2.02 11.24 9.12
CA TYR A 5 -0.76 11.58 9.76
C TYR A 5 -0.10 10.34 10.37
N PHE A 6 -0.84 9.49 11.06
CA PHE A 6 -0.30 8.23 11.61
C PHE A 6 0.22 7.29 10.53
N THR A 7 -0.49 7.13 9.41
CA THR A 7 -0.01 6.30 8.29
C THR A 7 1.26 6.87 7.66
N TYR A 8 1.36 8.19 7.55
CA TYR A 8 2.55 8.86 7.05
C TYR A 8 3.75 8.66 7.98
N VAL A 9 3.55 8.84 9.29
CA VAL A 9 4.59 8.60 10.31
C VAL A 9 5.05 7.14 10.28
N LEU A 10 4.12 6.18 10.20
CA LEU A 10 4.45 4.77 10.12
C LEU A 10 5.22 4.42 8.85
N TYR A 11 4.84 4.99 7.71
CA TYR A 11 5.55 4.80 6.44
C TYR A 11 7.01 5.24 6.56
N TRP A 12 7.27 6.48 6.99
CA TRP A 12 8.65 6.99 7.10
C TRP A 12 9.45 6.35 8.23
N ALA A 13 8.79 5.95 9.32
CA ALA A 13 9.43 5.18 10.37
C ALA A 13 9.87 3.80 9.85
N ALA A 14 9.04 3.15 9.04
CA ALA A 14 9.40 1.88 8.40
C ALA A 14 10.58 2.07 7.44
N VAL A 15 10.55 3.08 6.56
CA VAL A 15 11.69 3.42 5.67
C VAL A 15 12.97 3.57 6.49
N ALA A 16 12.97 4.47 7.48
CA ALA A 16 14.14 4.77 8.29
C ALA A 16 14.68 3.53 9.02
N LEU A 17 13.79 2.73 9.62
CA LEU A 17 14.16 1.51 10.31
C LEU A 17 14.75 0.47 9.36
N THR A 18 14.11 0.24 8.21
CA THR A 18 14.58 -0.74 7.21
C THR A 18 15.90 -0.33 6.60
N THR A 19 16.11 0.96 6.34
CA THR A 19 17.40 1.47 5.86
C THR A 19 18.48 1.34 6.93
N ALA A 20 18.17 1.65 8.20
CA ALA A 20 19.10 1.46 9.31
C ALA A 20 19.50 -0.01 9.49
N LEU A 21 18.56 -0.94 9.34
CA LEU A 21 18.84 -2.38 9.39
C LEU A 21 19.66 -2.85 8.17
N ALA A 22 19.33 -2.38 6.96
CA ALA A 22 20.07 -2.72 5.74
C ALA A 22 21.52 -2.24 5.81
N THR A 23 21.76 -1.03 6.32
CA THR A 23 23.13 -0.51 6.56
C THR A 23 23.90 -1.32 7.61
N ALA A 24 23.22 -2.02 8.51
CA ALA A 24 23.80 -2.98 9.44
C ALA A 24 23.93 -4.42 8.86
N GLY A 25 23.60 -4.62 7.57
CA GLY A 25 23.64 -5.92 6.89
C GLY A 25 22.40 -6.80 7.11
N TYR A 26 21.35 -6.27 7.75
CA TYR A 26 20.09 -6.98 7.98
C TYR A 26 19.01 -6.52 7.01
N TYR A 27 18.76 -7.31 5.97
CA TYR A 27 17.75 -7.03 4.97
C TYR A 27 16.39 -7.61 5.37
N ILE A 28 15.40 -6.73 5.61
CA ILE A 28 14.00 -7.15 5.81
C ILE A 28 13.37 -7.58 4.47
N VAL A 29 13.73 -6.89 3.39
CA VAL A 29 13.38 -7.23 2.02
C VAL A 29 14.69 -7.29 1.25
N GLU A 30 14.98 -8.44 0.67
CA GLU A 30 16.18 -8.62 -0.15
C GLU A 30 16.04 -7.82 -1.46
N PRO A 31 16.96 -6.87 -1.73
CA PRO A 31 16.86 -6.00 -2.90
C PRO A 31 16.87 -6.79 -4.21
N GLU A 32 17.73 -7.80 -4.32
CA GLU A 32 17.84 -8.65 -5.53
C GLU A 32 16.57 -9.46 -5.80
N THR A 33 16.01 -10.05 -4.75
CA THR A 33 14.76 -10.82 -4.82
C THR A 33 13.60 -9.91 -5.23
N LEU A 34 13.53 -8.69 -4.68
CA LEU A 34 12.55 -7.68 -5.06
C LEU A 34 12.68 -7.27 -6.53
N ALA A 35 13.90 -7.01 -7.00
CA ALA A 35 14.19 -6.66 -8.39
C ALA A 35 13.69 -7.75 -9.35
N LYS A 36 13.99 -9.00 -9.02
CA LYS A 36 13.57 -10.17 -9.78
C LYS A 36 12.06 -10.29 -9.80
N THR A 37 11.39 -10.20 -8.64
CA THR A 37 9.92 -10.28 -8.56
C THR A 37 9.26 -9.17 -9.37
N ILE A 38 9.75 -7.93 -9.30
CA ILE A 38 9.17 -6.83 -10.09
C ILE A 38 9.31 -7.08 -11.59
N ASN A 39 10.46 -7.56 -12.05
CA ASN A 39 10.68 -7.86 -13.45
C ASN A 39 9.81 -9.04 -13.93
N GLU A 40 9.68 -10.09 -13.11
CA GLU A 40 8.81 -11.24 -13.39
C GLU A 40 7.34 -10.83 -13.42
N THR A 41 6.88 -10.03 -12.44
CA THR A 41 5.52 -9.49 -12.41
C THR A 41 5.26 -8.60 -13.62
N ALA A 42 6.18 -7.72 -14.00
CA ALA A 42 6.05 -6.86 -15.18
C ALA A 42 5.93 -7.66 -16.49
N SER A 43 6.57 -8.83 -16.56
CA SER A 43 6.49 -9.74 -17.70
C SER A 43 5.22 -10.62 -17.74
N SER A 44 4.44 -10.64 -16.66
CA SER A 44 3.26 -11.50 -16.55
C SER A 44 2.05 -10.94 -17.31
N PRO A 45 1.14 -11.81 -17.79
CA PRO A 45 -0.10 -11.38 -18.43
C PRO A 45 -0.90 -10.44 -17.53
N TYR A 46 -1.52 -9.42 -18.13
CA TYR A 46 -2.30 -8.40 -17.42
C TYR A 46 -3.34 -8.99 -16.46
N GLU A 47 -4.02 -10.07 -16.85
CA GLU A 47 -5.02 -10.75 -16.03
C GLU A 47 -4.45 -11.27 -14.70
N GLN A 48 -3.20 -11.76 -14.71
CA GLN A 48 -2.51 -12.24 -13.51
C GLN A 48 -2.09 -11.07 -12.61
N ARG A 49 -1.56 -9.98 -13.19
CA ARG A 49 -1.22 -8.75 -12.46
C ARG A 49 -2.45 -8.15 -11.77
N LEU A 50 -3.58 -8.15 -12.46
CA LEU A 50 -4.84 -7.64 -11.95
C LEU A 50 -5.40 -8.51 -10.82
N LEU A 51 -5.34 -9.84 -10.95
CA LEU A 51 -5.77 -10.77 -9.90
C LEU A 51 -4.92 -10.61 -8.62
N GLN A 52 -3.59 -10.49 -8.77
CA GLN A 52 -2.68 -10.31 -7.65
C GLN A 52 -2.95 -8.98 -6.92
N SER A 53 -3.14 -7.90 -7.67
CA SER A 53 -3.49 -6.58 -7.12
C SER A 53 -4.87 -6.60 -6.42
N ALA A 54 -5.83 -7.39 -6.93
CA ALA A 54 -7.15 -7.55 -6.32
C ALA A 54 -7.13 -8.28 -4.97
N LEU A 55 -6.22 -9.23 -4.78
CA LEU A 55 -6.06 -9.93 -3.50
C LEU A 55 -5.51 -8.99 -2.41
N ASP A 56 -4.55 -8.14 -2.75
CA ASP A 56 -4.02 -7.12 -1.82
C ASP A 56 -5.11 -6.14 -1.38
N LEU A 57 -6.00 -5.76 -2.30
CA LEU A 57 -7.16 -4.93 -1.98
C LEU A 57 -8.13 -5.63 -1.03
N LEU A 58 -8.36 -6.93 -1.22
CA LEU A 58 -9.32 -7.70 -0.42
C LEU A 58 -8.89 -7.73 1.05
N VAL A 59 -7.59 -7.84 1.32
CA VAL A 59 -7.01 -7.74 2.67
C VAL A 59 -7.31 -6.35 3.28
N VAL A 60 -7.11 -5.27 2.53
CA VAL A 60 -7.36 -3.90 3.01
C VAL A 60 -8.85 -3.61 3.21
N ALA A 61 -9.69 -4.11 2.30
CA ALA A 61 -11.14 -3.95 2.35
C ALA A 61 -11.75 -4.66 3.57
N VAL A 62 -11.21 -5.81 3.98
CA VAL A 62 -11.71 -6.59 5.11
C VAL A 62 -11.20 -6.06 6.46
N ALA A 63 -9.93 -5.67 6.53
CA ALA A 63 -9.29 -5.35 7.80
C ALA A 63 -9.18 -3.84 8.11
N SER A 64 -9.64 -2.94 7.23
CA SER A 64 -9.77 -1.50 7.51
C SER A 64 -8.47 -0.86 8.03
N TYR A 65 -8.51 -0.06 9.12
CA TYR A 65 -7.34 0.64 9.67
C TYR A 65 -6.14 -0.25 10.02
N PRO A 66 -6.29 -1.44 10.63
CA PRO A 66 -5.19 -2.40 10.79
C PRO A 66 -4.43 -2.70 9.49
N ALA A 67 -5.14 -2.98 8.40
CA ALA A 67 -4.49 -3.25 7.11
C ALA A 67 -3.88 -1.99 6.50
N LEU A 68 -4.46 -0.81 6.74
CA LEU A 68 -3.87 0.46 6.31
C LEU A 68 -2.50 0.71 6.96
N PHE A 69 -2.35 0.40 8.26
CA PHE A 69 -1.07 0.54 8.96
C PHE A 69 -0.06 -0.50 8.51
N TYR A 70 -0.51 -1.74 8.28
CA TYR A 70 0.33 -2.77 7.69
C TYR A 70 0.83 -2.36 6.30
N ALA A 71 -0.06 -1.88 5.43
CA ALA A 71 0.31 -1.41 4.09
C ALA A 71 1.29 -0.23 4.14
N ALA A 72 1.12 0.71 5.07
CA ALA A 72 2.06 1.82 5.25
C ALA A 72 3.46 1.32 5.63
N ALA A 73 3.56 0.36 6.56
CA ALA A 73 4.84 -0.23 6.95
C ALA A 73 5.47 -1.05 5.81
N ALA A 74 4.67 -1.86 5.12
CA ALA A 74 5.13 -2.67 4.00
C ALA A 74 5.66 -1.80 2.85
N TYR A 75 4.89 -0.79 2.41
CA TYR A 75 5.35 0.14 1.38
C TYR A 75 6.59 0.92 1.80
N GLY A 76 6.73 1.27 3.09
CA GLY A 76 7.94 1.89 3.60
C GLY A 76 9.17 0.97 3.48
N ALA A 77 9.05 -0.29 3.90
CA ALA A 77 10.12 -1.27 3.76
C ALA A 77 10.51 -1.54 2.30
N VAL A 78 9.52 -1.67 1.42
CA VAL A 78 9.75 -1.86 -0.03
C VAL A 78 10.43 -0.63 -0.64
N THR A 79 10.07 0.58 -0.20
CA THR A 79 10.71 1.81 -0.67
C THR A 79 12.21 1.83 -0.36
N ALA A 80 12.60 1.42 0.85
CA ALA A 80 14.01 1.34 1.22
C ALA A 80 14.78 0.34 0.34
N ALA A 81 14.21 -0.85 0.10
CA ALA A 81 14.83 -1.83 -0.78
C ALA A 81 14.88 -1.37 -2.26
N LEU A 82 13.85 -0.68 -2.75
CA LEU A 82 13.84 -0.11 -4.11
C LEU A 82 14.94 0.93 -4.31
N ALA A 83 15.21 1.74 -3.29
CA ALA A 83 16.25 2.77 -3.34
C ALA A 83 17.66 2.19 -3.54
N GLU A 84 17.88 0.92 -3.18
CA GLU A 84 19.16 0.24 -3.36
C GLU A 84 19.34 -0.39 -4.75
N VAL A 85 18.24 -0.68 -5.45
CA VAL A 85 18.25 -1.40 -6.74
C VAL A 85 18.01 -0.47 -7.92
N PHE A 86 17.14 0.53 -7.74
CA PHE A 86 16.68 1.40 -8.81
C PHE A 86 17.22 2.81 -8.67
N ASP A 87 17.23 3.55 -9.77
CA ASP A 87 17.58 4.96 -9.76
C ASP A 87 16.64 5.80 -8.87
N ILE A 88 17.10 7.00 -8.53
CA ILE A 88 16.36 7.90 -7.64
C ILE A 88 14.99 8.29 -8.23
N TYR A 89 14.88 8.34 -9.56
CA TYR A 89 13.65 8.75 -10.24
C TYR A 89 12.55 7.70 -10.11
N ARG A 90 12.88 6.41 -10.32
CA ARG A 90 11.96 5.29 -10.12
C ARG A 90 11.54 5.15 -8.67
N THR A 91 12.48 5.36 -7.75
CA THR A 91 12.17 5.34 -6.31
C THR A 91 11.21 6.47 -5.93
N ILE A 92 11.43 7.70 -6.42
CA ILE A 92 10.52 8.83 -6.19
C ILE A 92 9.13 8.56 -6.78
N LEU A 93 9.05 8.00 -8.00
CA LEU A 93 7.77 7.62 -8.61
C LEU A 93 7.04 6.59 -7.75
N TYR A 94 7.74 5.56 -7.27
CA TYR A 94 7.15 4.56 -6.39
C TYR A 94 6.61 5.19 -5.10
N VAL A 95 7.39 6.05 -4.44
CA VAL A 95 6.97 6.78 -3.23
C VAL A 95 5.69 7.57 -3.52
N ALA A 96 5.62 8.29 -4.63
CA ALA A 96 4.45 9.08 -5.01
C ALA A 96 3.21 8.19 -5.20
N VAL A 97 3.36 7.07 -5.93
CA VAL A 97 2.27 6.10 -6.13
C VAL A 97 1.82 5.51 -4.80
N ALA A 98 2.75 5.05 -3.95
CA ALA A 98 2.43 4.48 -2.65
C ALA A 98 1.64 5.47 -1.76
N HIS A 99 2.00 6.75 -1.77
CA HIS A 99 1.27 7.78 -1.00
C HIS A 99 -0.15 8.01 -1.56
N VAL A 100 -0.33 8.03 -2.88
CA VAL A 100 -1.67 8.12 -3.50
C VAL A 100 -2.52 6.92 -3.11
N VAL A 101 -1.96 5.71 -3.15
CA VAL A 101 -2.64 4.47 -2.75
C VAL A 101 -3.02 4.51 -1.26
N LEU A 102 -2.12 4.90 -0.37
CA LEU A 102 -2.40 5.01 1.06
C LEU A 102 -3.47 6.06 1.37
N LEU A 103 -3.45 7.20 0.68
CA LEU A 103 -4.50 8.22 0.79
C LEU A 103 -5.86 7.66 0.37
N PHE A 104 -5.89 6.88 -0.71
CA PHE A 104 -7.08 6.24 -1.21
C PHE A 104 -7.62 5.18 -0.23
N PHE A 105 -6.76 4.29 0.27
CA PHE A 105 -7.13 3.29 1.27
C PHE A 105 -7.58 3.90 2.59
N ALA A 106 -7.01 5.04 3.00
CA ALA A 106 -7.50 5.76 4.17
C ALA A 106 -8.95 6.23 4.01
N GLN A 107 -9.35 6.65 2.80
CA GLN A 107 -10.74 6.96 2.50
C GLN A 107 -11.63 5.71 2.57
N VAL A 108 -11.21 4.61 1.95
CA VAL A 108 -11.93 3.33 2.01
C VAL A 108 -12.14 2.87 3.46
N ALA A 109 -11.07 2.88 4.27
CA ALA A 109 -11.10 2.48 5.67
C ALA A 109 -12.03 3.36 6.51
N GLN A 110 -12.08 4.67 6.24
CA GLN A 110 -13.00 5.59 6.92
C GLN A 110 -14.48 5.23 6.69
N TRP A 111 -14.80 4.72 5.51
CA TRP A 111 -16.16 4.28 5.15
C TRP A 111 -16.41 2.81 5.50
N HIS A 112 -15.48 2.11 6.15
CA HIS A 112 -15.69 0.72 6.54
C HIS A 112 -16.84 0.59 7.56
N PRO A 113 -17.74 -0.42 7.45
CA PRO A 113 -18.90 -0.56 8.33
C PRO A 113 -18.54 -0.62 9.81
N VAL A 114 -17.47 -1.33 10.16
CA VAL A 114 -16.98 -1.44 11.55
C VAL A 114 -16.53 -0.08 12.08
N VAL A 115 -15.84 0.72 11.27
CA VAL A 115 -15.39 2.06 11.66
C VAL A 115 -16.58 3.00 11.84
N GLN A 116 -17.55 2.95 10.92
CA GLN A 116 -18.77 3.76 11.02
C GLN A 116 -19.58 3.39 12.28
N TYR A 117 -19.68 2.09 12.59
CA TYR A 117 -20.34 1.59 13.79
C TYR A 117 -19.64 2.07 15.07
N LEU A 118 -18.31 1.92 15.16
CA LEU A 118 -17.51 2.36 16.31
C LEU A 118 -17.53 3.88 16.52
N THR A 119 -17.64 4.65 15.44
CA THR A 119 -17.75 6.12 15.49
C THR A 119 -19.19 6.61 15.74
N LYS A 120 -20.12 5.72 16.12
CA LYS A 120 -21.55 6.00 16.38
C LYS A 120 -22.25 6.70 15.21
N ARG A 121 -21.79 6.47 13.98
CA ARG A 121 -22.41 6.99 12.75
C ARG A 121 -23.38 5.95 12.18
N ARG A 122 -24.46 6.40 11.53
CA ARG A 122 -25.27 5.50 10.69
C ARG A 122 -24.39 4.95 9.57
N ILE A 123 -24.44 3.64 9.37
CA ILE A 123 -23.64 2.96 8.34
C ILE A 123 -24.16 3.38 6.96
N ASN A 124 -23.34 4.10 6.22
CA ASN A 124 -23.62 4.48 4.84
C ASN A 124 -23.03 3.45 3.87
N TRP A 125 -23.80 2.40 3.61
CA TRP A 125 -23.41 1.34 2.67
C TRP A 125 -23.18 1.84 1.25
N LYS A 126 -23.96 2.82 0.78
CA LYS A 126 -23.80 3.38 -0.58
C LYS A 126 -22.42 3.99 -0.78
N ARG A 127 -21.95 4.79 0.20
CA ARG A 127 -20.60 5.38 0.14
C ARG A 127 -19.51 4.33 0.25
N TYR A 128 -19.69 3.34 1.12
CA TYR A 128 -18.70 2.26 1.27
C TYR A 128 -18.53 1.47 -0.04
N VAL A 129 -19.64 1.05 -0.67
CA VAL A 129 -19.61 0.33 -1.95
C VAL A 129 -18.99 1.20 -3.06
N LEU A 130 -19.30 2.50 -3.11
CA LEU A 130 -18.72 3.39 -4.11
C LEU A 130 -17.20 3.50 -3.98
N TRP A 131 -16.67 3.59 -2.76
CA TRP A 131 -15.24 3.59 -2.51
C TRP A 131 -14.58 2.24 -2.81
N LEU A 132 -15.26 1.12 -2.53
CA LEU A 132 -14.79 -0.21 -2.94
C LEU A 132 -14.70 -0.34 -4.47
N VAL A 133 -15.72 0.10 -5.21
CA VAL A 133 -15.70 0.07 -6.67
C VAL A 133 -14.61 0.98 -7.23
N ALA A 134 -14.45 2.18 -6.69
CA ALA A 134 -13.36 3.07 -7.09
C ALA A 134 -11.97 2.47 -6.77
N SER A 135 -11.87 1.63 -5.73
CA SER A 135 -10.65 0.88 -5.44
C SER A 135 -10.31 -0.10 -6.56
N LEU A 136 -11.30 -0.79 -7.12
CA LEU A 136 -11.10 -1.71 -8.25
C LEU A 136 -10.58 -0.97 -9.49
N SER A 137 -11.06 0.25 -9.75
CA SER A 137 -10.52 1.08 -10.85
C SER A 137 -9.07 1.49 -10.60
N LEU A 138 -8.71 1.84 -9.36
CA LEU A 138 -7.33 2.15 -8.99
C LEU A 138 -6.41 0.93 -9.21
N LEU A 139 -6.87 -0.28 -8.89
CA LEU A 139 -6.10 -1.50 -9.16
C LEU A 139 -5.87 -1.73 -10.64
N GLY A 140 -6.88 -1.49 -11.49
CA GLY A 140 -6.71 -1.57 -12.93
C GLY A 140 -5.57 -0.68 -13.41
N VAL A 141 -5.49 0.55 -12.90
CA VAL A 141 -4.40 1.49 -13.19
C VAL A 141 -3.06 1.01 -12.64
N LEU A 142 -3.02 0.46 -11.42
CA LEU A 142 -1.78 -0.06 -10.82
C LEU A 142 -1.27 -1.34 -11.50
N SER A 143 -2.15 -2.09 -12.17
CA SER A 143 -1.81 -3.32 -12.88
C SER A 143 -1.30 -3.11 -14.32
N LEU A 144 -1.33 -1.87 -14.83
CA LEU A 144 -0.77 -1.49 -16.13
C LEU A 144 0.76 -1.37 -16.06
#